data_AF-A0A1V3L4U8-F1
#
_entry.id   AF-A0A1V3L4U8-F1
#
_cell.length_a   1.000
_cell.length_b   1.000
_cell.length_c   1.000
_cell.angle_alpha   90.00
_cell.angle_beta   90.00
_cell.angle_gamma   90.00
#
_symmetry.space_group_name_H-M   'P 1'
#
loop_
_entity.id
_entity.type
_entity.pdbx_description
1 polymer ?
#
loop_
_entity_poly.entity_id
_entity_poly.type
_entity_poly.pdbx_seq_one_letter_code
_entity_poly.pdbx_strand_id
1 'polypeptide(L)'
;MLSQTRLAQLAEMENILDEANEFLAEAESFLEKWRAFLPRMKHLERYYFEGDWMADFEAYEQGEIPKTQSCGVLSEDLVYNASAEQRSLAVEYLKLITEILD
;
A
#
# COMPACT_ATOMS: atom_id res chain seq x y z
N MET A 1 -13.93 47.03 -10.69
CA MET A 1 -14.16 45.59 -10.95
C MET A 1 -12.81 44.94 -11.24
N LEU A 2 -12.66 43.64 -10.96
CA LEU A 2 -11.44 42.90 -11.35
C LEU A 2 -11.29 42.87 -12.88
N SER A 3 -10.05 42.78 -13.38
CA SER A 3 -9.79 42.58 -14.80
C SER A 3 -10.18 41.16 -15.21
N GLN A 4 -10.45 40.95 -16.51
CA GLN A 4 -10.75 39.61 -17.04
C GLN A 4 -9.62 38.61 -16.75
N THR A 5 -8.36 39.04 -16.84
CA THR A 5 -7.20 38.21 -16.48
C THR A 5 -7.24 37.75 -15.03
N ARG A 6 -7.58 38.66 -14.10
CA ARG A 6 -7.68 38.29 -12.67
C ARG A 6 -8.87 37.39 -12.38
N LEU A 7 -9.97 37.53 -13.12
CA LEU A 7 -11.12 36.63 -13.00
C LEU A 7 -10.80 35.23 -13.54
N ALA A 8 -10.06 35.13 -14.66
CA ALA A 8 -9.62 33.85 -15.20
C ALA A 8 -8.67 33.12 -14.24
N GLN A 9 -7.71 33.85 -13.65
CA GLN A 9 -6.82 33.29 -12.64
C GLN A 9 -7.59 32.80 -11.41
N LEU A 10 -8.60 33.55 -10.95
CA LEU A 10 -9.43 33.11 -9.83
C LEU A 10 -10.15 31.79 -10.16
N ALA A 11 -10.77 31.68 -11.33
CA ALA A 11 -11.45 30.47 -11.75
C ALA A 11 -10.51 29.26 -11.86
N GLU A 12 -9.27 29.47 -12.34
CA GLU A 12 -8.24 28.43 -12.37
C GLU A 12 -7.89 27.94 -10.96
N MET A 13 -7.68 28.86 -10.00
CA MET A 13 -7.35 28.48 -8.63
C MET A 13 -8.52 27.80 -7.91
N GLU A 14 -9.77 28.19 -8.19
CA GLU A 14 -10.97 27.50 -7.66
C GLU A 14 -11.03 26.05 -8.17
N ASN A 15 -10.80 25.82 -9.46
CA ASN A 15 -10.77 24.46 -10.00
C ASN A 15 -9.67 23.61 -9.34
N ILE A 16 -8.47 24.17 -9.16
CA ILE A 16 -7.36 23.47 -8.48
C ILE A 16 -7.72 23.18 -7.01
N LEU A 17 -8.41 24.09 -6.33
CA LEU A 17 -8.85 23.89 -4.95
C LEU A 17 -9.87 22.74 -4.85
N ASP A 18 -10.83 22.69 -5.78
CA ASP A 18 -11.82 21.62 -5.83
C ASP A 18 -11.13 20.26 -6.08
N GLU A 19 -10.23 20.19 -7.08
CA GLU A 19 -9.42 19.00 -7.35
C GLU A 19 -8.58 18.57 -6.14
N ALA A 20 -7.96 19.53 -5.44
CA ALA A 20 -7.16 19.25 -4.25
C ALA A 20 -8.01 18.68 -3.12
N ASN A 21 -9.20 19.22 -2.88
CA ASN A 21 -10.10 18.73 -1.82
C ASN A 21 -10.57 17.29 -2.10
N GLU A 22 -10.90 16.97 -3.35
CA GLU A 22 -11.27 15.62 -3.75
C GLU A 22 -10.11 14.64 -3.57
N PHE A 23 -8.93 14.97 -4.11
CA PHE A 23 -7.75 14.11 -4.00
C PHE A 23 -7.30 13.88 -2.55
N LEU A 24 -7.30 14.92 -1.71
CA LEU A 24 -6.88 14.80 -0.32
C LEU A 24 -7.82 13.90 0.49
N ALA A 25 -9.13 13.93 0.21
CA ALA A 25 -10.08 13.02 0.84
C ALA A 25 -9.85 11.56 0.43
N GLU A 26 -9.51 11.32 -0.84
CA GLU A 26 -9.13 9.98 -1.32
C GLU A 26 -7.83 9.49 -0.69
N ALA A 27 -6.82 10.37 -0.60
CA ALA A 27 -5.53 10.08 0.01
C ALA A 27 -5.69 9.72 1.50
N GLU A 28 -6.49 10.46 2.26
CA GLU A 28 -6.82 10.15 3.66
C GLU A 28 -7.50 8.77 3.79
N SER A 29 -8.50 8.50 2.94
CA SER A 29 -9.19 7.20 2.92
C SER A 29 -8.24 6.04 2.63
N PHE A 30 -7.31 6.22 1.69
CA PHE A 30 -6.31 5.20 1.37
C PHE A 30 -5.31 5.00 2.51
N LEU A 31 -4.85 6.07 3.15
CA LEU A 31 -3.96 6.00 4.30
C LEU A 31 -4.58 5.20 5.45
N GLU A 32 -5.86 5.42 5.75
CA GLU A 32 -6.55 4.67 6.80
C GLU A 32 -6.77 3.20 6.42
N LYS A 33 -7.05 2.90 5.14
CA LYS A 33 -7.07 1.51 4.64
C LYS A 33 -5.72 0.82 4.85
N TRP A 34 -4.62 1.49 4.53
CA TRP A 34 -3.28 0.93 4.72
C TRP A 34 -2.97 0.75 6.21
N ARG A 35 -3.27 1.75 7.05
CA ARG A 35 -3.09 1.66 8.51
C ARG A 35 -3.83 0.46 9.10
N ALA A 36 -5.07 0.22 8.65
CA ALA A 36 -5.87 -0.93 9.08
C ALA A 36 -5.33 -2.27 8.56
N PHE A 37 -4.70 -2.30 7.38
CA PHE A 37 -4.13 -3.51 6.80
C PHE A 37 -2.75 -3.86 7.37
N LEU A 38 -1.98 -2.88 7.84
CA LEU A 38 -0.60 -3.07 8.32
C LEU A 38 -0.43 -4.21 9.34
N PRO A 39 -1.30 -4.41 10.35
CA PRO A 39 -1.19 -5.55 11.26
C PRO A 39 -1.33 -6.91 10.56
N ARG A 40 -2.17 -7.00 9.52
CA ARG A 40 -2.35 -8.23 8.73
C ARG A 40 -1.12 -8.51 7.88
N MET A 41 -0.55 -7.49 7.25
CA MET A 41 0.68 -7.65 6.49
C MET A 41 1.84 -8.12 7.39
N LYS A 42 1.99 -7.52 8.58
CA LYS A 42 2.98 -7.96 9.57
C LYS A 42 2.77 -9.40 10.02
N HIS A 43 1.52 -9.84 10.15
CA HIS A 43 1.23 -11.23 10.49
C HIS A 43 1.66 -12.20 9.37
N LEU A 44 1.41 -11.83 8.11
CA LEU A 44 1.86 -12.60 6.95
C LEU A 44 3.40 -12.65 6.85
N GLU A 45 4.07 -11.50 7.05
CA GLU A 45 5.54 -11.44 7.10
C GLU A 45 6.08 -12.32 8.22
N ARG A 46 5.50 -12.25 9.42
CA ARG A 46 5.94 -13.07 10.55
C ARG A 46 5.78 -14.56 10.28
N TYR A 47 4.66 -14.96 9.66
CA TYR A 47 4.47 -16.35 9.23
C TYR A 47 5.62 -16.83 8.33
N TYR A 48 5.97 -16.02 7.32
CA TYR A 48 6.98 -16.35 6.32
C TYR A 48 8.42 -16.32 6.87
N PHE A 49 8.80 -15.26 7.60
CA PHE A 49 10.20 -15.02 8.02
C PHE A 49 10.56 -15.64 9.37
N GLU A 50 9.60 -15.82 10.27
CA GLU A 50 9.85 -16.17 11.68
C GLU A 50 8.94 -17.29 12.21
N GLY A 51 7.97 -17.72 11.40
CA GLY A 51 6.91 -18.63 11.81
C GLY A 51 7.07 -20.02 11.19
N ASP A 52 5.94 -20.69 11.03
CA ASP A 52 5.89 -22.10 10.65
C ASP A 52 6.03 -22.35 9.14
N TRP A 53 6.30 -21.31 8.33
CA TRP A 53 6.36 -21.42 6.87
C TRP A 53 7.24 -22.57 6.36
N MET A 54 8.42 -22.77 6.95
CA MET A 54 9.31 -23.86 6.53
C MET A 54 8.71 -25.24 6.81
N ALA A 55 8.11 -25.42 7.98
CA ALA A 55 7.47 -26.67 8.35
C ALA A 55 6.24 -26.96 7.48
N ASP A 56 5.44 -25.93 7.20
CA ASP A 56 4.27 -26.05 6.33
C ASP A 56 4.68 -26.33 4.87
N PHE A 57 5.78 -25.74 4.40
CA PHE A 57 6.36 -26.03 3.09
C PHE A 57 6.82 -27.48 2.99
N GLU A 58 7.52 -28.00 4.02
CA GLU A 58 7.92 -29.42 4.07
C GLU A 58 6.70 -30.36 4.07
N ALA A 59 5.66 -30.04 4.84
CA ALA A 59 4.40 -30.80 4.87
C ALA A 59 3.69 -30.78 3.51
N TYR A 60 3.73 -29.65 2.80
CA TYR A 60 3.23 -29.54 1.43
C TYR A 60 3.98 -30.45 0.47
N GLU A 61 5.31 -30.44 0.50
CA GLU A 61 6.15 -31.30 -0.35
C GLU A 61 5.96 -32.80 -0.05
N GLN A 62 5.66 -33.14 1.21
CA GLN A 62 5.32 -34.51 1.62
C GLN A 62 3.89 -34.92 1.24
N GLY A 63 3.07 -34.01 0.72
CA GLY A 63 1.70 -34.27 0.31
C GLY A 63 0.71 -34.35 1.47
N GLU A 64 1.06 -33.77 2.63
CA GLU A 64 0.21 -33.77 3.83
C GLU A 64 -0.88 -32.69 3.77
N ILE A 65 -0.77 -31.73 2.85
CA ILE A 65 -1.78 -30.70 2.64
C ILE A 65 -2.81 -31.15 1.60
N PRO A 66 -4.12 -31.07 1.90
CA PRO A 66 -5.17 -31.41 0.93
C PRO A 66 -5.04 -30.58 -0.35
N LYS A 67 -5.16 -31.23 -1.51
CA LYS A 67 -5.09 -30.55 -2.83
C LYS A 67 -6.16 -29.47 -3.05
N THR A 68 -7.20 -29.43 -2.22
CA THR A 68 -8.24 -28.38 -2.23
C THR A 68 -7.79 -27.09 -1.52
N GLN A 69 -6.71 -27.13 -0.75
CA GLN A 69 -6.18 -25.98 -0.03
C GLN A 69 -5.24 -25.18 -0.96
N SER A 70 -5.51 -23.89 -1.12
CA SER A 70 -4.57 -22.99 -1.80
C SER A 70 -3.33 -22.78 -0.93
N CYS A 71 -2.16 -22.94 -1.53
CA CYS A 71 -0.86 -22.89 -0.86
C CYS A 71 0.06 -21.80 -1.43
N GLY A 72 -0.50 -20.73 -2.00
CA GLY A 72 0.31 -19.63 -2.55
C GLY A 72 1.27 -19.02 -1.52
N VAL A 73 0.91 -19.03 -0.23
CA VAL A 73 1.79 -18.57 0.86
C VAL A 73 3.03 -19.44 1.05
N LEU A 74 3.03 -20.68 0.55
CA LEU A 74 4.17 -21.61 0.59
C LEU A 74 5.11 -21.42 -0.60
N SER A 75 4.80 -20.51 -1.52
CA SER A 75 5.79 -20.07 -2.50
C SER A 75 6.94 -19.35 -1.79
N GLU A 76 8.17 -19.64 -2.21
CA GLU A 76 9.38 -18.89 -1.82
C GLU A 76 9.31 -17.41 -2.23
N ASP A 77 8.51 -17.06 -3.25
CA ASP A 77 8.53 -15.73 -3.85
C ASP A 77 7.37 -14.84 -3.40
N LEU A 78 6.15 -15.38 -3.27
CA LEU A 78 4.95 -14.53 -3.21
C LEU A 78 4.89 -13.63 -1.97
N VAL A 79 5.18 -14.17 -0.78
CA VAL A 79 5.19 -13.36 0.45
C VAL A 79 6.40 -12.43 0.49
N TYR A 80 7.56 -12.92 0.05
CA TYR A 80 8.78 -12.11 -0.05
C TYR A 80 8.58 -10.89 -0.96
N ASN A 81 8.04 -11.09 -2.16
CA ASN A 81 7.78 -10.04 -3.13
C ASN A 81 6.77 -9.02 -2.62
N ALA A 82 5.69 -9.46 -1.97
CA ALA A 82 4.71 -8.56 -1.37
C ALA A 82 5.33 -7.69 -0.25
N SER A 83 6.19 -8.28 0.60
CA SER A 83 6.95 -7.55 1.63
C SER A 83 7.92 -6.53 1.02
N ALA A 84 8.64 -6.93 -0.02
CA ALA A 84 9.58 -6.05 -0.73
C ALA A 84 8.86 -4.87 -1.41
N GLU A 85 7.74 -5.14 -2.07
CA GLU A 85 6.91 -4.12 -2.73
C GLU A 85 6.35 -3.12 -1.70
N GLN A 86 5.80 -3.60 -0.58
CA GLN A 86 5.35 -2.73 0.52
C GLN A 86 6.47 -1.80 0.99
N ARG A 87 7.68 -2.33 1.20
CA ARG A 87 8.83 -1.53 1.65
C ARG A 87 9.24 -0.50 0.61
N SER A 88 9.29 -0.88 -0.66
CA SER A 88 9.62 0.05 -1.75
C SER A 88 8.62 1.19 -1.83
N LEU A 89 7.32 0.88 -1.77
CA LEU A 89 6.27 1.91 -1.79
C LEU A 89 6.37 2.84 -0.58
N ALA A 90 6.65 2.30 0.61
CA ALA A 90 6.83 3.11 1.81
C ALA A 90 7.99 4.13 1.67
N VAL A 91 9.08 3.74 1.00
CA VAL A 91 10.21 4.65 0.72
C VAL A 91 9.81 5.75 -0.25
N GLU A 92 9.10 5.43 -1.33
CA GLU A 92 8.61 6.45 -2.27
C GLU A 92 7.65 7.43 -1.58
N TYR A 93 6.81 6.94 -0.66
CA TYR A 93 5.92 7.80 0.12
C TYR A 93 6.70 8.72 1.06
N LEU A 94 7.76 8.23 1.71
CA LEU A 94 8.62 9.06 2.54
C LEU A 94 9.25 10.20 1.73
N LYS A 95 9.74 9.93 0.51
CA LYS A 95 10.30 10.96 -0.37
C LYS A 95 9.28 12.04 -0.71
N LEU A 96 8.08 11.62 -1.13
CA LEU A 96 6.99 12.55 -1.46
C LEU A 96 6.57 13.38 -0.25
N ILE A 97 6.42 12.76 0.92
CA ILE A 97 6.05 13.46 2.17
C ILE A 97 7.12 14.48 2.55
N THR A 98 8.40 14.16 2.38
CA THR A 98 9.48 15.13 2.59
C THR A 98 9.34 16.32 1.64
N GLU A 99 9.10 16.08 0.34
CA GLU A 99 8.90 17.16 -0.64
C GLU A 99 7.69 18.05 -0.31
N ILE A 100 6.62 17.50 0.26
CA ILE A 100 5.43 18.26 0.69
C ILE A 100 5.72 19.14 1.93
N LEU A 101 6.65 18.70 2.79
CA LEU A 101 6.95 19.36 4.07
C LEU A 101 8.11 20.37 4.01
N ASP A 102 8.92 20.34 2.95
CA ASP A 102 10.02 21.27 2.68
C ASP A 102 9.52 22.68 2.30
#